data_AF-A0A3S4J8W2-F1
#
_entry.id   AF-A0A3S4J8W2-F1
#
_cell.length_a   1.000
_cell.length_b   1.000
_cell.length_c   1.000
_cell.angle_alpha   90.00
_cell.angle_beta   90.00
_cell.angle_gamma   90.00
#
_symmetry.space_group_name_H-M   'P 1'
#
loop_
_entity.id
_entity.type
_entity.pdbx_description
1 polymer ?
#
loop_
_entity_poly.entity_id
_entity_poly.type
_entity_poly.pdbx_seq_one_letter_code
_entity_poly.pdbx_strand_id
1 'polypeptide(L)'
;MAVIAAHAKSTYTITIERLPVLENPVKTAISCFSWTDAIARGPEMTALRDGVRGKDKLDVPIKFLWNYAGNTLINQHSDINKTHEILQDEAKCEMIVVIDNFMTSSAKYADILLPDLMTVEQEDIIPNDYAGNMGYLIFIQPATTPKFERKPIYWVLSEIARRLGDDVYQRFTEGRTPGAMAAISVRPKCRQEIRHCPRMTS
;
A
#
# COMPACT_ATOMS: atom_id res chain seq x y z
N MET A 1 -10.07 -14.95 16.39
CA MET A 1 -10.78 -14.59 15.15
C MET A 1 -12.24 -14.38 15.49
N ALA A 2 -12.76 -13.17 15.29
CA ALA A 2 -14.17 -12.85 15.52
C ALA A 2 -14.79 -12.31 14.22
N VAL A 3 -15.96 -12.83 13.84
CA VAL A 3 -16.76 -12.35 12.70
C VAL A 3 -17.81 -11.39 13.26
N ILE A 4 -17.81 -10.13 12.82
CA ILE A 4 -18.55 -9.05 13.51
C ILE A 4 -19.87 -8.67 12.82
N ALA A 5 -20.08 -9.03 11.55
CA ALA A 5 -21.36 -8.82 10.88
C ALA A 5 -21.52 -9.78 9.70
N ALA A 6 -22.72 -10.31 9.50
CA ALA A 6 -23.07 -11.16 8.36
C ALA A 6 -24.43 -10.70 7.81
N HIS A 7 -24.48 -10.25 6.56
CA HIS A 7 -25.74 -9.93 5.88
C HIS A 7 -25.89 -10.77 4.61
N ALA A 8 -27.01 -11.48 4.49
CA ALA A 8 -27.30 -12.41 3.40
C ALA A 8 -28.28 -11.78 2.41
N LYS A 9 -27.74 -11.09 1.39
CA LYS A 9 -28.37 -10.84 0.07
C LYS A 9 -27.25 -10.41 -0.90
N SER A 10 -27.42 -10.73 -2.19
CA SER A 10 -26.46 -10.60 -3.30
C SER A 10 -25.38 -9.52 -3.14
N THR A 11 -24.11 -9.91 -3.29
CA THR A 11 -22.89 -9.09 -3.35
C THR A 11 -22.93 -7.82 -2.48
N TYR A 12 -23.08 -8.01 -1.17
CA TYR A 12 -22.95 -6.92 -0.19
C TYR A 12 -21.46 -6.73 0.16
N THR A 13 -20.93 -5.53 -0.08
CA THR A 13 -19.60 -5.12 0.38
C THR A 13 -19.74 -4.29 1.65
N ILE A 14 -19.24 -4.80 2.78
CA ILE A 14 -19.11 -3.97 3.99
C ILE A 14 -17.86 -3.10 3.81
N THR A 15 -18.05 -1.78 3.83
CA THR A 15 -16.96 -0.83 3.52
C THR A 15 -16.22 -0.38 4.77
N ILE A 16 -14.90 -0.53 4.75
CA ILE A 16 -13.99 0.09 5.72
C ILE A 16 -13.69 1.53 5.32
N GLU A 17 -13.60 2.42 6.32
CA GLU A 17 -13.09 3.77 6.14
C GLU A 17 -11.60 3.67 5.84
N ARG A 18 -11.21 4.05 4.62
CA ARG A 18 -9.82 4.03 4.19
C ARG A 18 -9.12 5.27 4.71
N LEU A 19 -7.80 5.19 4.88
CA LEU A 19 -6.97 6.37 5.06
C LEU A 19 -7.27 7.38 3.94
N PRO A 20 -7.35 8.69 4.26
CA PRO A 20 -7.61 9.70 3.26
C PRO A 20 -6.50 9.65 2.20
N VAL A 21 -6.90 9.47 0.95
CA VAL A 21 -5.96 9.57 -0.17
C VAL A 21 -5.74 11.05 -0.44
N LEU A 22 -4.52 11.53 -0.18
CA LEU A 22 -4.15 12.91 -0.45
C LEU A 22 -4.20 13.19 -1.96
N GLU A 23 -4.42 14.46 -2.33
CA GLU A 23 -4.31 14.86 -3.73
C GLU A 23 -2.84 14.87 -4.16
N ASN A 24 -2.49 14.05 -5.15
CA ASN A 24 -1.18 14.11 -5.77
C ASN A 24 -1.06 15.40 -6.62
N PRO A 25 -0.13 16.32 -6.30
CA PRO A 25 0.07 17.53 -7.09
C PRO A 25 0.63 17.21 -8.50
N VAL A 26 1.34 16.09 -8.66
CA VAL A 26 1.87 15.64 -9.94
C VAL A 26 0.75 14.97 -10.75
N LYS A 27 0.32 15.63 -11.82
CA LYS A 27 -0.72 15.11 -12.75
C LYS A 27 -0.15 14.30 -13.91
N THR A 28 1.17 14.35 -14.11
CA THR A 28 1.83 13.47 -15.08
C THR A 28 1.65 12.03 -14.65
N ALA A 29 1.24 11.17 -15.60
CA ALA A 29 1.20 9.74 -15.40
C ALA A 29 1.85 8.99 -16.57
N ILE A 30 2.39 7.82 -16.26
CA ILE A 30 2.84 6.82 -17.23
C ILE A 30 2.10 5.51 -16.94
N SER A 31 2.17 4.56 -17.88
CA SER A 31 1.72 3.20 -17.60
C SER A 31 2.54 2.61 -16.45
N CYS A 32 1.90 1.91 -15.52
CA CYS A 32 2.63 1.17 -14.47
C CYS A 32 3.57 0.10 -15.03
N PHE A 33 3.44 -0.25 -16.31
CA PHE A 33 4.31 -1.19 -16.99
C PHE A 33 5.53 -0.52 -17.65
N SER A 34 5.54 0.79 -17.86
CA SER A 34 6.65 1.48 -18.54
C SER A 34 7.65 2.11 -17.56
N TRP A 35 7.63 1.71 -16.29
CA TRP A 35 8.53 2.25 -15.26
C TRP A 35 10.00 1.96 -15.55
N THR A 36 10.33 0.79 -16.11
CA THR A 36 11.70 0.43 -16.51
C THR A 36 12.23 1.35 -17.62
N ASP A 37 11.38 1.67 -18.60
CA ASP A 37 11.69 2.63 -19.65
C ASP A 37 11.79 4.06 -19.12
N ALA A 38 10.97 4.42 -18.12
CA ALA A 38 11.02 5.74 -17.49
C ALA A 38 12.31 5.94 -16.69
N ILE A 39 12.93 4.87 -16.18
CA ILE A 39 14.28 4.90 -15.60
C ILE A 39 15.32 5.01 -16.71
N ALA A 40 15.28 4.12 -17.71
CA ALA A 40 16.34 3.97 -18.68
C ALA A 40 16.42 5.14 -19.70
N ARG A 41 15.27 5.67 -20.12
CA ARG A 41 15.14 6.62 -21.24
C ARG A 41 14.02 7.63 -21.02
N GLY A 42 13.74 8.01 -19.76
CA GLY A 42 12.63 8.90 -19.40
C GLY A 42 12.47 10.11 -20.32
N PRO A 43 13.50 10.94 -20.57
CA PRO A 43 13.42 12.13 -21.44
C PRO A 43 13.00 11.88 -22.89
N GLU A 44 13.10 10.64 -23.37
CA GLU A 44 12.66 10.22 -24.71
C GLU A 44 11.20 9.74 -24.74
N MET A 45 10.58 9.51 -23.58
CA MET A 45 9.20 9.04 -23.48
C MET A 45 8.22 10.18 -23.76
N THR A 46 7.34 9.97 -24.74
CA THR A 46 6.39 11.00 -25.22
C THR A 46 4.93 10.57 -25.05
N ALA A 47 4.02 11.55 -25.13
CA ALA A 47 2.58 11.31 -25.09
C ALA A 47 2.11 10.41 -26.26
N LEU A 48 2.64 10.63 -27.47
CA LEU A 48 2.23 9.91 -28.67
C LEU A 48 2.81 8.50 -28.75
N ARG A 49 4.08 8.31 -28.39
CA ARG A 49 4.77 7.01 -28.53
C ARG A 49 4.61 6.12 -27.30
N ASP A 50 4.67 6.68 -26.10
CA ASP A 50 4.80 5.93 -24.85
C ASP A 50 3.58 6.11 -23.91
N GLY A 51 2.59 6.90 -24.33
CA GLY A 51 1.36 7.11 -23.57
C GLY A 51 1.53 7.97 -22.32
N VAL A 52 2.53 8.85 -22.28
CA VAL A 52 2.67 9.85 -21.22
C VAL A 52 1.39 10.71 -21.17
N ARG A 53 0.80 10.84 -19.99
CA ARG A 53 -0.40 11.67 -19.75
C ARG A 53 -0.05 12.89 -18.93
N GLY A 54 -0.76 14.00 -19.19
CA GLY A 54 -0.60 15.25 -18.45
C GLY A 54 0.58 16.13 -18.90
N LYS A 55 1.38 15.70 -19.89
CA LYS A 55 2.41 16.48 -20.60
C LYS A 55 2.87 15.76 -21.88
N ASP A 56 3.57 16.47 -22.75
CA ASP A 56 4.03 15.95 -24.04
C ASP A 56 5.15 14.91 -23.94
N LYS A 57 5.98 14.99 -22.90
CA LYS A 57 7.07 14.04 -22.62
C LYS A 57 7.49 14.07 -21.14
N LEU A 58 8.27 13.10 -20.68
CA LEU A 58 8.95 13.24 -19.38
C LEU A 58 10.17 14.16 -19.52
N ASP A 59 10.44 14.94 -18.47
CA ASP A 59 11.57 15.88 -18.45
C ASP A 59 12.83 15.25 -17.89
N VAL A 60 12.65 14.32 -16.95
CA VAL A 60 13.71 13.59 -16.24
C VAL A 60 13.31 12.13 -16.10
N PRO A 61 14.29 11.20 -16.02
CA PRO A 61 14.00 9.80 -15.71
C PRO A 61 13.58 9.61 -14.25
N ILE A 62 12.98 8.46 -13.95
CA ILE A 62 12.74 8.04 -12.56
C ILE A 62 14.07 7.66 -11.92
N LYS A 63 14.37 8.26 -10.77
CA LYS A 63 15.59 7.99 -9.99
C LYS A 63 15.35 7.32 -8.64
N PHE A 64 14.11 7.33 -8.17
CA PHE A 64 13.73 6.84 -6.86
C PHE A 64 12.55 5.89 -6.98
N LEU A 65 12.68 4.69 -6.42
CA LEU A 65 11.63 3.68 -6.33
C LEU A 65 11.24 3.42 -4.88
N TRP A 66 9.94 3.46 -4.62
CA TRP A 66 9.34 3.06 -3.36
C TRP A 66 8.47 1.81 -3.58
N ASN A 67 8.96 0.66 -3.15
CA ASN A 67 8.29 -0.62 -3.34
C ASN A 67 7.79 -1.20 -2.01
N TYR A 68 6.49 -1.10 -1.76
CA TYR A 68 5.85 -1.69 -0.58
C TYR A 68 5.10 -2.96 -0.94
N ALA A 69 5.43 -4.07 -0.27
CA ALA A 69 4.76 -5.37 -0.40
C ALA A 69 4.52 -5.82 -1.86
N GLY A 70 5.45 -5.46 -2.75
CA GLY A 70 5.30 -5.62 -4.19
C GLY A 70 6.45 -6.41 -4.79
N ASN A 71 6.13 -7.26 -5.78
CA ASN A 71 7.15 -7.92 -6.59
C ASN A 71 7.21 -7.47 -8.05
N THR A 72 6.62 -6.31 -8.33
CA THR A 72 6.62 -5.66 -9.64
C THR A 72 8.01 -5.21 -10.09
N LEU A 73 9.01 -5.15 -9.20
CA LEU A 73 10.37 -4.81 -9.61
C LEU A 73 11.03 -5.89 -10.47
N ILE A 74 10.66 -7.17 -10.29
CA ILE A 74 11.36 -8.25 -11.00
C ILE A 74 10.40 -9.36 -11.47
N ASN A 75 9.88 -10.21 -10.58
CA ASN A 75 9.21 -11.44 -10.98
C ASN A 75 7.74 -11.25 -11.42
N GLN A 76 7.17 -10.05 -11.24
CA GLN A 76 5.85 -9.66 -11.76
C GLN A 76 5.95 -8.61 -12.89
N HIS A 77 7.16 -8.40 -13.43
CA HIS A 77 7.38 -7.57 -14.61
C HIS A 77 7.84 -8.43 -15.79
N SER A 78 7.61 -7.95 -17.01
CA SER A 78 8.15 -8.62 -18.19
C SER A 78 9.64 -8.35 -18.32
N ASP A 79 10.36 -9.28 -18.95
CA ASP A 79 11.78 -9.14 -19.27
C ASP A 79 12.65 -8.87 -18.03
N ILE A 80 12.80 -9.93 -17.24
CA ILE A 80 13.58 -9.93 -15.99
C ILE A 80 15.05 -9.58 -16.25
N ASN A 81 15.63 -9.97 -17.39
CA ASN A 81 17.04 -9.72 -17.69
C ASN A 81 17.28 -8.23 -17.95
N LYS A 82 16.48 -7.60 -18.81
CA LYS A 82 16.53 -6.14 -19.02
C LYS A 82 16.33 -5.39 -17.70
N THR A 83 15.37 -5.83 -16.90
CA THR A 83 15.04 -5.17 -15.63
C THR A 83 16.18 -5.31 -14.62
N HIS A 84 16.81 -6.49 -14.54
CA HIS A 84 18.00 -6.73 -13.74
C HIS A 84 19.12 -5.77 -14.11
N GLU A 85 19.45 -5.63 -15.40
CA GLU A 85 20.47 -4.69 -15.88
C GLU A 85 20.17 -3.23 -15.52
N ILE A 86 18.89 -2.83 -15.57
CA ILE A 86 18.47 -1.46 -15.19
C ILE A 86 18.63 -1.24 -13.69
N LEU A 87 18.21 -2.20 -12.87
CA LEU A 87 18.21 -2.07 -11.41
C LEU A 87 19.61 -2.25 -10.78
N GLN A 88 20.56 -2.87 -11.47
CA GLN A 88 21.96 -2.97 -11.02
C GLN A 88 22.76 -1.68 -11.30
N ASP A 89 22.24 -0.78 -12.12
CA ASP A 89 22.90 0.46 -12.52
C ASP A 89 22.46 1.61 -11.60
N GLU A 90 23.23 1.87 -10.55
CA GLU A 90 22.99 2.94 -9.56
C GLU A 90 22.94 4.34 -10.21
N ALA A 91 23.57 4.53 -11.38
CA ALA A 91 23.49 5.80 -12.10
C ALA A 91 22.13 5.96 -12.81
N LYS A 92 21.44 4.86 -13.12
CA LYS A 92 20.08 4.89 -13.69
C LYS A 92 19.03 5.06 -12.61
N CYS A 93 19.02 4.19 -11.59
CA CYS A 93 18.10 4.26 -10.45
C CYS A 93 18.90 4.44 -9.16
N GLU A 94 18.86 5.64 -8.60
CA GLU A 94 19.76 6.08 -7.55
C GLU A 94 19.33 5.64 -6.14
N MET A 95 18.06 5.26 -5.97
CA MET A 95 17.53 4.82 -4.68
C MET A 95 16.31 3.92 -4.83
N ILE A 96 16.37 2.77 -4.17
CA ILE A 96 15.32 1.76 -4.12
C ILE A 96 15.04 1.45 -2.65
N VAL A 97 13.88 1.91 -2.17
CA VAL A 97 13.36 1.55 -0.85
C VAL A 97 12.40 0.40 -1.00
N VAL A 98 12.66 -0.71 -0.31
CA VAL A 98 11.75 -1.85 -0.25
C VAL A 98 11.25 -2.05 1.17
N ILE A 99 9.94 -2.22 1.31
CA ILE A 99 9.29 -2.57 2.57
C ILE A 99 8.56 -3.89 2.37
N ASP A 100 9.00 -4.94 3.06
CA ASP A 100 8.55 -6.32 2.83
C ASP A 100 8.62 -7.14 4.12
N ASN A 101 7.86 -8.23 4.19
CA ASN A 101 7.94 -9.20 5.29
C ASN A 101 9.07 -10.21 5.07
N PHE A 102 9.45 -10.45 3.82
CA PHE A 102 10.43 -11.46 3.44
C PHE A 102 11.52 -10.87 2.54
N MET A 103 12.67 -11.56 2.48
CA MET A 103 13.71 -11.28 1.50
C MET A 103 13.29 -11.81 0.11
N THR A 104 12.31 -11.14 -0.51
CA THR A 104 11.80 -11.44 -1.84
C THR A 104 12.83 -11.16 -2.93
N SER A 105 12.58 -11.63 -4.17
CA SER A 105 13.46 -11.30 -5.30
C SER A 105 13.57 -9.79 -5.53
N SER A 106 12.52 -9.03 -5.21
CA SER A 106 12.53 -7.56 -5.32
C SER A 106 13.33 -6.92 -4.19
N ALA A 107 13.21 -7.45 -2.96
CA ALA A 107 13.97 -6.97 -1.81
C ALA A 107 15.49 -7.08 -1.99
N LYS A 108 15.97 -7.99 -2.84
CA LYS A 108 17.40 -8.12 -3.17
C LYS A 108 17.99 -6.94 -3.94
N TYR A 109 17.16 -6.09 -4.53
CA TYR A 109 17.58 -4.87 -5.23
C TYR A 109 17.46 -3.61 -4.35
N ALA A 110 17.09 -3.77 -3.07
CA ALA A 110 16.87 -2.63 -2.20
C ALA A 110 18.20 -2.01 -1.75
N ASP A 111 18.31 -0.69 -1.84
CA ASP A 111 19.33 0.08 -1.14
C ASP A 111 18.97 0.20 0.36
N ILE A 112 17.68 0.36 0.64
CA ILE A 112 17.12 0.35 1.99
C ILE A 112 16.00 -0.69 2.07
N LEU A 113 16.20 -1.70 2.92
CA LEU A 113 15.20 -2.71 3.23
C LEU A 113 14.61 -2.48 4.63
N LEU A 114 13.31 -2.20 4.71
CA LEU A 114 12.59 -2.04 5.98
C LEU A 114 11.67 -3.25 6.22
N PRO A 115 11.86 -4.00 7.31
CA PRO A 115 11.11 -5.23 7.50
C PRO A 115 9.77 -4.97 8.21
N ASP A 116 8.67 -5.31 7.53
CA ASP A 116 7.29 -5.09 8.01
C ASP A 116 6.76 -6.28 8.83
N LEU A 117 5.67 -6.06 9.57
CA LEU A 117 4.94 -7.11 10.28
C LEU A 117 4.05 -7.92 9.34
N MET A 118 3.99 -9.23 9.58
CA MET A 118 3.00 -10.07 8.92
C MET A 118 1.62 -9.82 9.53
N THR A 119 0.54 -10.07 8.78
CA THR A 119 -0.84 -9.92 9.26
C THR A 119 -1.11 -10.68 10.57
N VAL A 120 -0.44 -11.79 10.83
CA VAL A 120 -0.59 -12.59 12.07
C VAL A 120 0.03 -11.93 13.31
N GLU A 121 0.78 -10.84 13.15
CA GLU A 121 1.55 -10.16 14.20
C GLU A 121 0.96 -8.80 14.57
N GLN A 122 -0.13 -8.39 13.92
CA GLN A 122 -0.77 -7.10 14.10
C GLN A 122 -2.29 -7.20 14.08
N GLU A 123 -2.95 -6.15 14.55
CA GLU A 123 -4.38 -6.00 14.41
C GLU A 123 -4.71 -5.61 12.97
N ASP A 124 -5.74 -6.24 12.40
CA ASP A 124 -6.17 -5.96 11.03
C ASP A 124 -7.67 -6.20 10.87
N ILE A 125 -8.27 -5.54 9.87
CA ILE A 125 -9.66 -5.71 9.49
C ILE A 125 -9.70 -6.06 8.01
N ILE A 126 -10.19 -7.27 7.73
CA ILE A 126 -10.29 -7.78 6.37
C ILE A 126 -11.75 -7.82 5.96
N PRO A 127 -12.16 -7.03 4.94
CA PRO A 127 -13.47 -7.19 4.33
C PRO A 127 -13.54 -8.45 3.47
N ASN A 128 -14.73 -9.03 3.35
CA ASN A 128 -14.97 -10.23 2.52
C ASN A 128 -14.65 -10.04 1.04
N ASP A 129 -14.56 -8.80 0.55
CA ASP A 129 -14.30 -8.42 -0.84
C ASP A 129 -15.07 -9.32 -1.85
N TYR A 130 -14.38 -10.08 -2.70
CA TYR A 130 -14.97 -11.01 -3.68
C TYR A 130 -15.05 -12.47 -3.20
N ALA A 131 -14.82 -12.76 -1.91
CA ALA A 131 -14.72 -14.12 -1.37
C ALA A 131 -16.08 -14.80 -1.10
N GLY A 132 -17.20 -14.19 -1.48
CA GLY A 132 -18.52 -14.82 -1.38
C GLY A 132 -19.70 -13.87 -1.54
N ASN A 133 -20.90 -14.44 -1.52
CA ASN A 133 -22.15 -13.71 -1.72
C ASN A 133 -22.67 -13.02 -0.44
N MET A 134 -21.98 -13.17 0.69
CA MET A 134 -22.32 -12.56 1.97
C MET A 134 -21.28 -11.51 2.35
N GLY A 135 -21.76 -10.34 2.76
CA GLY A 135 -20.90 -9.30 3.33
C GLY A 135 -20.49 -9.67 4.75
N TYR A 136 -19.19 -9.70 5.03
CA TYR A 136 -18.65 -9.88 6.38
C TYR A 136 -17.31 -9.16 6.56
N LEU A 137 -16.99 -8.85 7.82
CA LEU A 137 -15.69 -8.34 8.25
C LEU A 137 -15.03 -9.34 9.19
N ILE A 138 -13.75 -9.61 8.98
CA ILE A 138 -12.92 -10.39 9.89
C ILE A 138 -12.05 -9.43 10.69
N PHE A 139 -12.18 -9.47 12.01
CA PHE A 139 -11.26 -8.78 12.91
C PHE A 139 -10.14 -9.74 13.32
N ILE A 140 -8.91 -9.35 13.00
CA ILE A 140 -7.69 -10.09 13.35
C ILE A 140 -7.09 -9.46 14.58
N GLN A 141 -6.80 -10.31 15.56
CA GLN A 141 -5.94 -9.99 16.69
C GLN A 141 -4.60 -10.68 16.47
N PRO A 142 -3.48 -10.08 16.91
CA PRO A 142 -2.16 -10.66 16.75
C PRO A 142 -2.12 -12.05 17.41
N ALA A 143 -1.82 -13.07 16.62
CA ALA A 143 -1.64 -14.44 17.10
C ALA A 143 -0.25 -14.62 17.75
N THR A 144 0.70 -13.74 17.43
CA THR A 144 2.04 -13.71 18.02
C THR A 144 2.53 -12.27 18.12
N THR A 145 3.54 -12.03 18.95
CA THR A 145 4.15 -10.71 19.10
C THR A 145 5.11 -10.43 17.94
N PRO A 146 5.32 -9.14 17.57
CA PRO A 146 6.41 -8.75 16.69
C PRO A 146 7.75 -9.35 17.15
N LYS A 147 8.44 -10.04 16.25
CA LYS A 147 9.78 -10.61 16.51
C LYS A 147 10.87 -9.79 15.83
N PHE A 148 12.05 -9.75 16.44
CA PHE A 148 13.23 -9.02 15.94
C PHE A 148 12.95 -7.51 15.85
N GLU A 149 13.56 -6.83 14.88
CA GLU A 149 13.50 -5.37 14.72
C GLU A 149 12.32 -4.88 13.87
N ARG A 150 11.42 -5.79 13.47
CA ARG A 150 10.31 -5.51 12.56
C ARG A 150 9.32 -4.53 13.17
N LYS A 151 8.83 -3.61 12.34
CA LYS A 151 7.88 -2.56 12.75
C LYS A 151 6.73 -2.49 11.75
N PRO A 152 5.49 -2.24 12.21
CA PRO A 152 4.35 -2.11 11.30
C PRO A 152 4.55 -0.89 10.40
N ILE A 153 4.08 -0.99 9.15
CA ILE A 153 4.15 0.10 8.16
C ILE A 153 3.69 1.45 8.70
N TYR A 154 2.62 1.51 9.49
CA TYR A 154 2.14 2.77 10.06
C TYR A 154 3.16 3.43 10.99
N TRP A 155 3.90 2.63 11.79
CA TRP A 155 4.98 3.15 12.63
C TRP A 155 6.12 3.70 11.78
N VAL A 156 6.52 2.96 10.73
CA VAL A 156 7.59 3.36 9.82
C VAL A 156 7.23 4.69 9.13
N LEU A 157 6.02 4.80 8.58
CA LEU A 157 5.55 6.02 7.93
C LEU A 157 5.40 7.19 8.91
N SER A 158 5.00 6.92 10.16
CA SER A 158 4.96 7.95 11.21
C SER A 158 6.35 8.49 11.53
N GLU A 159 7.36 7.62 11.60
CA GLU A 159 8.74 8.01 11.86
C GLU A 159 9.37 8.77 10.68
N ILE A 160 8.98 8.44 9.45
CA ILE A 160 9.34 9.22 8.26
C ILE A 160 8.67 10.59 8.31
N ALA A 161 7.36 10.65 8.59
CA ALA A 161 6.63 11.91 8.71
C ALA A 161 7.25 12.83 9.78
N ARG A 162 7.69 12.27 10.92
CA ARG A 162 8.41 12.99 11.97
C ARG A 162 9.73 13.61 11.49
N ARG A 163 10.46 12.91 10.62
CA ARG A 163 11.72 13.40 10.02
C ARG A 163 11.48 14.45 8.94
N LEU A 164 10.30 14.47 8.32
CA LEU A 164 9.90 15.50 7.36
C LEU A 164 9.39 16.79 8.04
N GLY A 165 9.07 16.73 9.33
CA GLY A 165 8.72 17.88 10.16
C GLY A 165 7.47 17.65 11.02
N ASP A 166 7.35 18.41 12.11
CA ASP A 166 6.26 18.25 13.09
C ASP A 166 4.87 18.45 12.46
N ASP A 167 4.72 19.41 11.54
CA ASP A 167 3.45 19.64 10.83
C ASP A 167 3.04 18.43 9.98
N VAL A 168 4.00 17.77 9.33
CA VAL A 168 3.76 16.57 8.52
C VAL A 168 3.38 15.40 9.41
N TYR A 169 4.09 15.23 10.53
CA TYR A 169 3.79 14.22 11.53
C TYR A 169 2.38 14.37 12.11
N GLN A 170 1.99 15.58 12.50
CA GLN A 170 0.67 15.84 13.07
C GLN A 170 -0.43 15.60 12.05
N ARG A 171 -0.24 16.03 10.79
CA ARG A 171 -1.20 15.77 9.70
C ARG A 171 -1.32 14.29 9.35
N PHE A 172 -0.21 13.55 9.37
CA PHE A 172 -0.20 12.12 9.04
C PHE A 172 -0.82 11.27 10.17
N THR A 173 -0.44 11.56 11.41
CA THR A 173 -0.92 10.78 12.56
C THR A 173 -2.31 11.20 13.02
N GLU A 174 -2.72 12.44 12.76
CA GLU A 174 -3.93 13.07 13.32
C GLU A 174 -3.98 12.95 14.86
N GLY A 175 -2.81 12.92 15.51
CA GLY A 175 -2.67 12.69 16.95
C GLY A 175 -2.99 11.25 17.41
N ARG A 176 -3.07 10.29 16.48
CA ARG A 176 -3.43 8.89 16.76
C ARG A 176 -2.21 8.00 16.89
N THR A 177 -2.40 6.88 17.60
CA THR A 177 -1.40 5.81 17.75
C THR A 177 -1.75 4.61 16.86
N PRO A 178 -0.79 3.72 16.55
CA PRO A 178 -0.98 2.61 15.60
C PRO A 178 -2.21 1.72 15.87
N GLY A 179 -2.53 1.43 17.13
CA GLY A 179 -3.71 0.60 17.49
C GLY A 179 -5.06 1.31 17.36
N ALA A 180 -5.09 2.64 17.21
CA ALA A 180 -6.34 3.40 17.10
C ALA A 180 -6.94 3.34 15.69
N MET A 181 -6.13 3.08 14.66
CA MET A 181 -6.59 3.13 13.26
C MET A 181 -7.53 1.97 12.89
N ALA A 182 -7.23 0.74 13.33
CA ALA A 182 -8.13 -0.41 13.11
C ALA A 182 -9.50 -0.18 13.78
N ALA A 183 -9.52 0.37 15.00
CA ALA A 183 -10.75 0.58 15.76
C ALA A 183 -11.70 1.64 15.17
N ILE A 184 -11.21 2.58 14.35
CA ILE A 184 -12.00 3.71 13.81
C ILE A 184 -12.82 3.30 12.60
N SER A 185 -12.25 2.54 11.67
CA SER A 185 -12.92 2.20 10.40
C SER A 185 -14.27 1.49 10.57
N VAL A 186 -14.50 0.84 11.71
CA VAL A 186 -15.69 0.00 11.94
C VAL A 186 -16.78 0.74 12.72
N ARG A 187 -16.43 1.66 13.62
CA ARG A 187 -17.36 2.22 14.62
C ARG A 187 -18.48 3.11 14.05
N PRO A 188 -18.24 4.02 13.09
CA PRO A 188 -19.30 4.88 12.56
C PRO A 188 -20.28 4.11 11.67
N LYS A 189 -19.78 3.22 10.79
CA LYS A 189 -20.57 2.52 9.78
C LYS A 189 -21.26 1.26 10.27
N CYS A 190 -20.64 0.43 11.13
CA CYS A 190 -21.38 -0.68 11.74
C CYS A 190 -22.62 -0.16 12.50
N ARG A 191 -22.53 1.02 13.14
CA ARG A 191 -23.68 1.63 13.83
C ARG A 191 -24.78 2.16 12.88
N GLN A 192 -24.48 2.39 11.60
CA GLN A 192 -25.45 2.75 10.56
C GLN A 192 -26.03 1.51 9.86
N GLU A 193 -25.22 0.51 9.56
CA GLU A 193 -25.65 -0.73 8.91
C GLU A 193 -26.43 -1.65 9.87
N ILE A 194 -26.05 -1.73 11.15
CA ILE A 194 -26.79 -2.48 12.18
C ILE A 194 -28.21 -1.91 12.38
N ARG A 195 -28.44 -0.61 12.16
CA ARG A 195 -29.79 -0.01 12.26
C ARG A 195 -30.75 -0.50 11.17
N HIS A 196 -30.23 -0.93 10.03
CA HIS A 196 -31.01 -1.44 8.90
C HIS A 196 -31.11 -2.96 8.89
N CYS A 197 -30.39 -3.66 9.78
CA CYS A 197 -30.51 -5.10 9.95
C CYS A 197 -31.78 -5.39 10.74
N PRO A 198 -32.74 -6.20 10.22
CA PRO A 198 -33.91 -6.59 10.99
C PRO A 198 -33.44 -7.27 12.27
N ARG A 199 -33.93 -6.80 13.44
CA ARG A 199 -33.67 -7.48 14.70
C ARG A 199 -34.18 -8.90 14.56
N MET A 200 -33.29 -9.89 14.63
CA MET A 200 -33.72 -11.27 14.87
C MET A 200 -34.31 -11.32 16.27
N THR A 201 -35.64 -11.21 16.34
CA THR A 201 -36.40 -11.62 17.52
C THR A 201 -36.39 -13.13 17.58
N SER A 202 -36.05 -13.67 18.75
CA SER A 202 -36.16 -15.09 19.09
C SER A 202 -37.55 -15.66 18.82
#